data_AF-A0ABD5I9I7-F1
#
_entry.id   AF-A0ABD5I9I7-F1
#
_cell.length_a   1.000
_cell.length_b   1.000
_cell.length_c   1.000
_cell.angle_alpha   90.00
_cell.angle_beta   90.00
_cell.angle_gamma   90.00
#
_symmetry.space_group_name_H-M   'P 1'
#
loop_
_entity.id
_entity.type
_entity.pdbx_description
1 polymer ?
#
loop_
_entity_poly.entity_id
_entity_poly.type
_entity_poly.pdbx_seq_one_letter_code
_entity_poly.pdbx_strand_id
1 'polypeptide(L)'
;MCHELGHALDHFLYDCSHDFKNGSLAFLSSGKSIGNILPAIIKDRMQAVLDACKQGKVARVINVENAHARKWYFYGSVINSYDVYKGNVSGILESYHLSSYRKLDTLSGAAKTRMERKVEKEFEKTAQMLAAYHHKKTGEKLNEISYQAKGSVYFDTAIQLDKKRTKKYWSTNHEMFARAFEAYVESALLDQEHRNDYLVCDTYSFVYPLGEQREYLNRNINSLMEVAIPYIINSIQGVGNNEL
;
A
#
# COMPACT_ATOMS: atom_id res chain seq x y z
N MET A 1 -5.49 11.40 -19.35
CA MET A 1 -5.97 10.43 -20.36
C MET A 1 -5.28 9.08 -20.21
N CYS A 2 -4.00 9.06 -19.81
CA CYS A 2 -3.25 7.85 -19.50
C CYS A 2 -3.78 7.04 -18.31
N HIS A 3 -4.51 7.66 -17.38
CA HIS A 3 -5.24 6.92 -16.34
C HIS A 3 -6.13 5.80 -16.94
N GLU A 4 -6.97 6.16 -17.91
CA GLU A 4 -7.85 5.20 -18.60
C GLU A 4 -7.07 4.17 -19.42
N LEU A 5 -5.92 4.56 -19.98
CA LEU A 5 -5.02 3.62 -20.65
C LEU A 5 -4.46 2.59 -19.66
N GLY A 6 -4.13 3.00 -18.44
CA GLY A 6 -3.74 2.10 -17.36
C GLY A 6 -4.85 1.10 -17.04
N HIS A 7 -6.09 1.56 -16.91
CA HIS A 7 -7.25 0.66 -16.74
C HIS A 7 -7.44 -0.29 -17.92
N ALA A 8 -7.33 0.20 -19.15
CA ALA A 8 -7.48 -0.61 -20.36
C ALA A 8 -6.40 -1.70 -20.43
N LEU A 9 -5.14 -1.37 -20.13
CA LEU A 9 -4.04 -2.33 -20.06
C LEU A 9 -4.30 -3.41 -19.00
N ASP A 10 -4.70 -3.00 -17.80
CA ASP A 10 -4.99 -3.92 -16.67
C ASP A 10 -6.15 -4.88 -16.99
N HIS A 11 -7.18 -4.36 -17.66
CA HIS A 11 -8.31 -5.16 -18.16
C HIS A 11 -7.89 -6.10 -19.28
N PHE A 12 -7.11 -5.61 -20.25
CA PHE A 12 -6.66 -6.43 -21.37
C PHE A 12 -5.83 -7.63 -20.89
N LEU A 13 -4.90 -7.42 -19.95
CA LEU A 13 -4.12 -8.51 -19.37
C LEU A 13 -4.99 -9.50 -18.57
N TYR A 14 -6.08 -9.03 -17.96
CA TYR A 14 -7.08 -9.89 -17.34
C TYR A 14 -7.77 -10.79 -18.37
N ASP A 15 -8.16 -10.23 -19.52
CA ASP A 15 -8.78 -11.00 -20.60
C ASP A 15 -7.82 -12.00 -21.23
N CYS A 16 -6.56 -11.61 -21.45
CA CYS A 16 -5.50 -12.52 -21.88
C CYS A 16 -5.36 -13.73 -20.94
N SER A 17 -5.49 -13.50 -19.63
CA SER A 17 -5.42 -14.60 -18.65
C SER A 17 -6.52 -15.67 -18.84
N HIS A 18 -7.61 -15.31 -19.53
CA HIS A 18 -8.75 -16.16 -19.83
C HIS A 18 -8.91 -16.48 -21.33
N ASP A 19 -7.94 -16.12 -22.18
CA ASP A 19 -8.08 -16.24 -23.64
C ASP A 19 -9.38 -15.60 -24.15
N PHE A 20 -9.73 -14.44 -23.57
CA PHE A 20 -10.91 -13.64 -23.88
C PHE A 20 -12.26 -14.36 -23.70
N LYS A 21 -12.30 -15.43 -22.89
CA LYS A 21 -13.51 -16.27 -22.65
C LYS A 21 -14.20 -16.03 -21.30
N ASN A 22 -13.82 -14.99 -20.55
CA ASN A 22 -14.35 -14.70 -19.20
C ASN A 22 -15.74 -14.01 -19.23
N GLY A 23 -16.05 -13.25 -20.28
CA GLY A 23 -17.27 -12.43 -20.41
C GLY A 23 -17.45 -11.40 -19.28
N SER A 24 -16.39 -11.05 -18.55
CA SER A 24 -16.47 -10.25 -17.32
C SER A 24 -15.59 -9.02 -17.36
N LEU A 25 -16.12 -7.89 -16.89
CA LEU A 25 -15.34 -6.67 -16.69
C LEU A 25 -14.55 -6.77 -15.38
N ALA A 26 -13.27 -7.15 -15.47
CA ALA A 26 -12.38 -7.20 -14.31
C ALA A 26 -10.95 -6.80 -14.65
N PHE A 27 -10.08 -6.82 -13.65
CA PHE A 27 -8.72 -6.29 -13.73
C PHE A 27 -7.72 -7.31 -13.19
N LEU A 28 -6.56 -7.43 -13.83
CA LEU A 28 -5.50 -8.32 -13.37
C LEU A 28 -5.04 -7.91 -11.98
N SER A 29 -4.91 -6.60 -11.75
CA SER A 29 -4.51 -6.01 -10.47
C SER A 29 -5.47 -6.34 -9.32
N SER A 30 -6.71 -6.74 -9.60
CA SER A 30 -7.68 -7.10 -8.56
C SER A 30 -7.31 -8.39 -7.83
N GLY A 31 -6.48 -9.25 -8.43
CA GLY A 31 -6.04 -10.52 -7.85
C GLY A 31 -7.12 -11.60 -7.79
N LYS A 32 -8.32 -11.33 -8.30
CA LYS A 32 -9.48 -12.23 -8.18
C LYS A 32 -9.78 -12.90 -9.50
N SER A 33 -10.03 -14.21 -9.45
CA SER A 33 -10.44 -15.00 -10.61
C SER A 33 -9.53 -14.77 -11.82
N ILE A 34 -8.21 -14.78 -11.60
CA ILE A 34 -7.22 -14.64 -12.68
C ILE A 34 -7.10 -16.01 -13.36
N GLY A 35 -7.18 -16.04 -14.68
CA GLY A 35 -7.05 -17.28 -15.43
C GLY A 35 -5.61 -17.78 -15.53
N ASN A 36 -5.43 -19.01 -16.00
CA ASN A 36 -4.14 -19.70 -15.97
C ASN A 36 -3.27 -19.47 -17.22
N ILE A 37 -3.77 -18.74 -18.21
CA ILE A 37 -3.15 -18.62 -19.54
C ILE A 37 -2.06 -17.55 -19.56
N LEU A 38 -2.23 -16.47 -18.81
CA LEU A 38 -1.25 -15.39 -18.76
C LEU A 38 0.05 -15.89 -18.11
N PRO A 39 1.23 -15.63 -18.72
CA PRO A 39 2.52 -16.00 -18.17
C PRO A 39 2.70 -15.57 -16.71
N ALA A 40 3.29 -16.45 -15.90
CA ALA A 40 3.51 -16.20 -14.48
C ALA A 40 4.33 -14.91 -14.25
N ILE A 41 5.33 -14.66 -15.09
CA ILE A 41 6.16 -13.46 -14.99
C ILE A 41 5.35 -12.16 -15.05
N ILE A 42 4.32 -12.08 -15.90
CA ILE A 42 3.48 -10.87 -16.00
C ILE A 42 2.64 -10.70 -14.71
N LYS A 43 2.11 -11.81 -14.16
CA LYS A 43 1.38 -11.81 -12.89
C LYS A 43 2.28 -11.35 -11.74
N ASP A 44 3.51 -11.86 -11.70
CA ASP A 44 4.49 -11.52 -10.67
C ASP A 44 4.92 -10.05 -10.76
N ARG A 45 5.15 -9.52 -11.98
CA ARG A 45 5.45 -8.09 -12.18
C ARG A 45 4.27 -7.20 -11.81
N MET A 46 3.04 -7.58 -12.15
CA MET A 46 1.84 -6.86 -11.71
C MET A 46 1.73 -6.85 -10.18
N GLN A 47 1.94 -8.00 -9.54
CA GLN A 47 1.93 -8.09 -8.08
C GLN A 47 3.02 -7.22 -7.44
N ALA A 48 4.22 -7.17 -8.05
CA ALA A 48 5.30 -6.30 -7.59
C ALA A 48 4.92 -4.80 -7.66
N VAL A 49 4.19 -4.36 -8.70
CA VAL A 49 3.67 -2.98 -8.78
C VAL A 49 2.66 -2.71 -7.64
N LEU A 50 1.75 -3.65 -7.37
CA LEU A 50 0.77 -3.50 -6.30
C LEU A 50 1.37 -3.51 -4.91
N ASP A 51 2.40 -4.32 -4.74
CA ASP A 51 3.21 -4.37 -3.53
C ASP A 51 3.94 -3.04 -3.35
N ALA A 52 4.57 -2.50 -4.39
CA ALA A 52 5.20 -1.18 -4.36
C ALA A 52 4.21 -0.04 -4.07
N CYS A 53 2.94 -0.18 -4.45
CA CYS A 53 1.90 0.78 -4.07
C CYS A 53 1.66 0.79 -2.55
N LYS A 54 1.85 -0.33 -1.85
CA LYS A 54 1.45 -0.52 -0.43
C LYS A 54 2.62 -0.63 0.54
N GLN A 55 3.81 -0.99 0.05
CA GLN A 55 4.99 -1.22 0.86
C GLN A 55 5.75 0.09 1.10
N GLY A 56 6.41 0.16 2.24
CA GLY A 56 7.13 1.34 2.71
C GLY A 56 7.01 1.49 4.22
N LYS A 57 7.35 2.69 4.69
CA LYS A 57 7.11 3.13 6.06
C LYS A 57 6.36 4.45 6.03
N VAL A 58 5.34 4.56 6.88
CA VAL A 58 4.59 5.80 7.06
C VAL A 58 4.74 6.23 8.51
N ALA A 59 5.19 7.48 8.69
CA ALA A 59 5.16 8.11 9.99
C ALA A 59 3.70 8.33 10.42
N ARG A 60 3.32 7.73 11.55
CA ARG A 60 2.03 7.94 12.19
C ARG A 60 2.24 8.51 13.58
N VAL A 61 1.23 9.20 14.06
CA VAL A 61 1.22 9.79 15.40
C VAL A 61 0.03 9.25 16.15
N ILE A 62 0.24 8.88 17.40
CA ILE A 62 -0.83 8.50 18.33
C ILE A 62 -0.90 9.50 19.48
N ASN A 63 -2.09 10.05 19.70
CA ASN A 63 -2.35 10.92 20.84
C ASN A 63 -2.43 10.07 22.12
N VAL A 64 -1.64 10.48 23.11
CA VAL A 64 -1.51 9.83 24.42
C VAL A 64 -1.72 10.83 25.56
N GLU A 65 -2.35 11.98 25.32
CA GLU A 65 -2.61 12.99 26.36
C GLU A 65 -3.39 12.40 27.54
N ASN A 66 -4.34 11.51 27.23
CA ASN A 66 -5.15 10.80 28.21
C ASN A 66 -4.37 9.78 29.06
N ALA A 67 -3.10 9.51 28.75
CA ALA A 67 -2.25 8.64 29.55
C ALA A 67 -2.09 9.15 30.98
N HIS A 68 -2.00 10.46 31.18
CA HIS A 68 -1.68 11.04 32.48
C HIS A 68 -2.91 11.28 33.37
N ALA A 69 -4.11 11.23 32.79
CA ALA A 69 -5.37 11.38 33.52
C ALA A 69 -5.84 10.08 34.20
N ARG A 70 -5.23 8.93 33.85
CA ARG A 70 -5.65 7.60 34.30
C ARG A 70 -4.64 6.97 35.24
N LYS A 71 -5.11 6.13 36.17
CA LYS A 71 -4.24 5.26 36.96
C LYS A 71 -3.93 4.00 36.15
N TRP A 72 -2.63 3.71 35.99
CA TRP A 72 -2.16 2.55 35.23
C TRP A 72 -1.61 1.46 36.13
N TYR A 73 -1.94 0.21 35.78
CA TYR A 73 -1.19 -0.95 36.20
C TYR A 73 -0.29 -1.38 35.02
N PHE A 74 1.02 -1.33 35.23
CA PHE A 74 2.00 -1.61 34.16
C PHE A 74 2.19 -3.12 34.01
N TYR A 75 1.96 -3.62 32.80
CA TYR A 75 2.23 -5.03 32.49
C TYR A 75 3.74 -5.29 32.44
N GLY A 76 4.16 -6.47 32.90
CA GLY A 76 5.56 -6.89 32.84
C GLY A 76 6.12 -6.84 31.41
N SER A 77 5.31 -7.13 30.40
CA SER A 77 5.70 -7.01 28.99
C SER A 77 6.05 -5.57 28.57
N VAL A 78 5.32 -4.58 29.08
CA VAL A 78 5.56 -3.15 28.79
C VAL A 78 6.84 -2.69 29.47
N ILE A 79 7.04 -3.08 30.72
CA ILE A 79 8.27 -2.78 31.48
C ILE A 79 9.49 -3.39 30.78
N ASN A 80 9.43 -4.69 30.47
CA ASN A 80 10.52 -5.39 29.80
C ASN A 80 10.84 -4.77 28.43
N SER A 81 9.81 -4.39 27.66
CA SER A 81 10.01 -3.72 26.37
C SER A 81 10.66 -2.34 26.56
N TYR A 82 10.25 -1.58 27.58
CA TYR A 82 10.85 -0.30 27.90
C TYR A 82 12.34 -0.42 28.22
N ASP A 83 12.72 -1.42 29.02
CA ASP A 83 14.11 -1.68 29.40
C ASP A 83 14.95 -2.14 28.19
N VAL A 84 14.43 -3.08 27.38
CA VAL A 84 15.09 -3.58 26.17
C VAL A 84 15.36 -2.44 25.16
N TYR A 85 14.37 -1.56 24.96
CA TYR A 85 14.48 -0.43 24.05
C TYR A 85 15.09 0.82 24.70
N LYS A 86 15.60 0.71 25.93
CA LYS A 86 16.25 1.81 26.69
C LYS A 86 15.40 3.09 26.72
N GLY A 87 14.09 2.94 26.86
CA GLY A 87 13.13 4.04 26.90
C GLY A 87 12.73 4.64 25.55
N ASN A 88 13.17 4.08 24.42
CA ASN A 88 12.69 4.48 23.08
C ASN A 88 11.25 4.00 22.84
N VAL A 89 10.28 4.81 23.26
CA VAL A 89 8.85 4.51 23.13
C VAL A 89 8.38 4.34 21.69
N SER A 90 8.96 5.09 20.75
CA SER A 90 8.64 4.98 19.31
C SER A 90 9.01 3.62 18.76
N GLY A 91 10.23 3.14 19.04
CA GLY A 91 10.69 1.81 18.60
C GLY A 91 9.87 0.66 19.18
N ILE A 92 9.41 0.80 20.44
CA ILE A 92 8.51 -0.19 21.06
C ILE A 92 7.17 -0.24 20.32
N LEU A 93 6.58 0.92 20.01
CA LEU A 93 5.33 0.99 19.26
C LEU A 93 5.47 0.43 17.85
N GLU A 94 6.58 0.69 17.16
CA GLU A 94 6.86 0.11 15.85
C GLU A 94 6.85 -1.42 15.88
N SER A 95 7.56 -2.01 16.84
CA SER A 95 7.60 -3.47 17.04
C SER A 95 6.23 -4.04 17.40
N TYR A 96 5.47 -3.35 18.26
CA TYR A 96 4.11 -3.75 18.63
C TYR A 96 3.14 -3.68 17.44
N HIS A 97 3.22 -2.60 16.66
CA HIS A 97 2.42 -2.43 15.45
C HIS A 97 2.71 -3.56 14.45
N LEU A 98 3.99 -3.81 14.15
CA LEU A 98 4.38 -4.86 13.21
C LEU A 98 3.88 -6.25 13.65
N SER A 99 4.08 -6.61 14.92
CA SER A 99 3.68 -7.92 15.44
C SER A 99 2.15 -8.11 15.51
N SER A 100 1.41 -7.05 15.85
CA SER A 100 -0.04 -7.10 15.97
C SER A 100 -0.72 -7.17 14.60
N TYR A 101 -0.24 -6.38 13.63
CA TYR A 101 -0.83 -6.35 12.28
C TYR A 101 -0.48 -7.59 11.45
N ARG A 102 0.67 -8.25 11.68
CA ARG A 102 0.98 -9.57 11.08
C ARG A 102 -0.11 -10.61 11.35
N LYS A 103 -0.76 -10.56 12.52
CA LYS A 103 -1.85 -11.49 12.87
C LYS A 103 -3.12 -11.25 12.05
N LEU A 104 -3.24 -10.08 11.40
CA LEU A 104 -4.38 -9.72 10.56
C LEU A 104 -4.23 -10.20 9.12
N ASP A 105 -2.99 -10.50 8.70
CA ASP A 105 -2.69 -10.89 7.31
C ASP A 105 -3.32 -12.22 6.93
N THR A 106 -3.51 -13.14 7.89
CA THR A 106 -4.14 -14.45 7.67
C THR A 106 -5.66 -14.43 7.75
N LEU A 107 -6.26 -13.30 8.11
CA LEU A 107 -7.71 -13.16 8.31
C LEU A 107 -8.36 -12.46 7.11
N SER A 108 -9.62 -12.81 6.85
CA SER A 108 -10.43 -12.17 5.81
C SER A 108 -11.86 -11.89 6.30
N GLY A 109 -12.58 -11.03 5.57
CA GLY A 109 -13.99 -10.71 5.83
C GLY A 109 -14.25 -10.12 7.22
N ALA A 110 -15.41 -10.46 7.80
CA ALA A 110 -15.87 -9.93 9.07
C ALA A 110 -14.95 -10.28 10.26
N ALA A 111 -14.28 -11.44 10.21
CA ALA A 111 -13.31 -11.85 11.22
C ALA A 111 -12.13 -10.88 11.29
N LYS A 112 -11.62 -10.46 10.12
CA LYS A 112 -10.56 -9.45 10.02
C LYS A 112 -11.00 -8.12 10.61
N THR A 113 -12.16 -7.60 10.21
CA THR A 113 -12.67 -6.31 10.73
C THR A 113 -12.84 -6.32 12.25
N ARG A 114 -13.34 -7.42 12.82
CA ARG A 114 -13.48 -7.55 14.27
C ARG A 114 -12.11 -7.56 14.97
N MET A 115 -11.15 -8.28 14.41
CA MET A 115 -9.80 -8.36 14.98
C MET A 115 -9.05 -7.04 14.85
N GLU A 116 -9.18 -6.32 13.72
CA GLU A 116 -8.61 -4.98 13.51
C GLU A 116 -9.01 -4.02 14.62
N ARG A 117 -10.31 -3.92 14.93
CA ARG A 117 -10.81 -3.07 16.02
C ARG A 117 -10.25 -3.46 17.39
N LYS A 118 -10.02 -4.76 17.61
CA LYS A 118 -9.43 -5.25 18.86
C LYS A 118 -7.95 -4.87 18.94
N VAL A 119 -7.21 -5.10 17.86
CA VAL A 119 -5.78 -4.76 17.74
C VAL A 119 -5.58 -3.25 17.94
N GLU A 120 -6.41 -2.41 17.31
CA GLU A 120 -6.33 -0.95 17.42
C GLU A 120 -6.54 -0.48 18.86
N LYS A 121 -7.57 -0.99 19.55
CA LYS A 121 -7.83 -0.67 20.96
C LYS A 121 -6.69 -1.09 21.88
N GLU A 122 -6.15 -2.29 21.69
CA GLU A 122 -5.01 -2.77 22.49
C GLU A 122 -3.75 -1.95 22.20
N PHE A 123 -3.51 -1.60 20.93
CA PHE A 123 -2.38 -0.76 20.52
C PHE A 123 -2.44 0.63 21.17
N GLU A 124 -3.61 1.29 21.14
CA GLU A 124 -3.83 2.58 21.80
C GLU A 124 -3.60 2.49 23.31
N LYS A 125 -4.14 1.45 23.95
CA LYS A 125 -3.94 1.21 25.38
C LYS A 125 -2.47 0.99 25.73
N THR A 126 -1.73 0.24 24.91
CA THR A 126 -0.28 0.05 25.07
C THR A 126 0.48 1.37 24.90
N ALA A 127 0.13 2.20 23.92
CA ALA A 127 0.75 3.51 23.73
C ALA A 127 0.54 4.44 24.92
N GLN A 128 -0.69 4.54 25.44
CA GLN A 128 -0.97 5.33 26.64
C GLN A 128 -0.22 4.80 27.87
N MET A 129 -0.16 3.46 28.05
CA MET A 129 0.57 2.86 29.16
C MET A 129 2.09 3.12 29.06
N LEU A 130 2.66 3.07 27.85
CA LEU A 130 4.06 3.41 27.59
C LEU A 130 4.35 4.88 27.92
N ALA A 131 3.49 5.80 27.49
CA ALA A 131 3.62 7.23 27.79
C ALA A 131 3.59 7.49 29.31
N ALA A 132 2.66 6.86 30.04
CA ALA A 132 2.58 6.98 31.49
C ALA A 132 3.80 6.37 32.19
N TYR A 133 4.32 5.24 31.69
CA TYR A 133 5.52 4.60 32.25
C TYR A 133 6.77 5.43 32.01
N HIS A 134 6.92 5.99 30.81
CA HIS A 134 7.98 6.92 30.46
C HIS A 134 7.99 8.11 31.41
N HIS A 135 6.83 8.77 31.60
CA HIS A 135 6.69 9.89 32.54
C HIS A 135 7.08 9.50 33.97
N LYS A 136 6.72 8.30 34.43
CA LYS A 136 7.12 7.79 35.76
C LYS A 136 8.64 7.63 35.90
N LYS A 137 9.36 7.33 34.82
CA LYS A 137 10.81 7.09 34.82
C LYS A 137 11.63 8.37 34.61
N THR A 138 11.19 9.24 33.71
CA THR A 138 11.96 10.43 33.27
C THR A 138 11.40 11.74 33.82
N GLY A 139 10.14 11.77 34.25
CA GLY A 139 9.41 13.00 34.57
C GLY A 139 8.87 13.73 33.34
N GLU A 140 9.19 13.28 32.12
CA GLU A 140 8.75 13.91 30.88
C GLU A 140 7.34 13.47 30.50
N LYS A 141 6.46 14.42 30.15
CA LYS A 141 5.10 14.14 29.68
C LYS A 141 5.05 14.15 28.17
N LEU A 142 4.69 13.01 27.60
CA LEU A 142 4.39 12.89 26.18
C LEU A 142 2.90 13.09 25.96
N ASN A 143 2.56 13.96 25.00
CA ASN A 143 1.19 14.14 24.49
C ASN A 143 0.95 13.29 23.24
N GLU A 144 2.01 13.04 22.47
CA GLU A 144 1.97 12.31 21.23
C GLU A 144 3.20 11.41 21.11
N ILE A 145 3.05 10.26 20.46
CA ILE A 145 4.17 9.38 20.11
C ILE A 145 4.15 9.14 18.61
N SER A 146 5.24 9.49 17.92
CA SER A 146 5.44 9.16 16.52
C SER A 146 5.98 7.74 16.37
N TYR A 147 5.49 6.98 15.40
CA TYR A 147 5.98 5.63 15.09
C TYR A 147 5.91 5.35 13.59
N GLN A 148 6.82 4.50 13.09
CA GLN A 148 6.80 4.03 11.71
C GLN A 148 5.87 2.81 11.55
N ALA A 149 4.78 2.98 10.81
CA ALA A 149 3.88 1.90 10.42
C ALA A 149 4.30 1.29 9.08
N LYS A 150 4.08 -0.02 8.91
CA LYS A 150 4.17 -0.67 7.58
C LYS A 150 3.03 -0.12 6.71
N GLY A 151 3.37 0.40 5.54
CA GLY A 151 2.41 1.02 4.63
C GLY A 151 3.14 1.97 3.70
N SER A 152 2.40 2.67 2.86
CA SER A 152 2.96 3.72 2.03
C SER A 152 2.10 4.98 2.13
N VAL A 153 2.71 6.16 1.96
CA VAL A 153 1.97 7.43 2.02
C VAL A 153 0.90 7.45 0.93
N TYR A 154 1.22 6.94 -0.25
CA TYR A 154 0.28 6.79 -1.36
C TYR A 154 -0.95 5.95 -0.99
N PHE A 155 -0.75 4.76 -0.40
CA PHE A 155 -1.85 3.88 -0.01
C PHE A 155 -2.65 4.44 1.16
N ASP A 156 -1.99 4.97 2.19
CA ASP A 156 -2.65 5.56 3.35
C ASP A 156 -3.52 6.75 2.92
N THR A 157 -3.01 7.61 2.04
CA THR A 157 -3.76 8.74 1.48
C THR A 157 -4.99 8.27 0.70
N ALA A 158 -4.84 7.21 -0.10
CA ALA A 158 -5.96 6.60 -0.81
C ALA A 158 -7.04 6.05 0.16
N ILE A 159 -6.64 5.42 1.28
CA ILE A 159 -7.58 4.98 2.32
C ILE A 159 -8.31 6.17 2.94
N GLN A 160 -7.62 7.28 3.23
CA GLN A 160 -8.25 8.46 3.83
C GLN A 160 -9.29 9.08 2.88
N LEU A 161 -9.01 9.11 1.57
CA LEU A 161 -9.97 9.58 0.57
C LEU A 161 -11.21 8.70 0.50
N ASP A 162 -11.06 7.39 0.67
CA ASP A 162 -12.18 6.45 0.68
C ASP A 162 -13.06 6.56 1.94
N LYS A 163 -12.55 7.05 3.07
CA LYS A 163 -13.38 7.24 4.29
C LYS A 163 -14.56 8.19 4.07
N LYS A 164 -14.44 9.12 3.12
CA LYS A 164 -15.51 10.06 2.75
C LYS A 164 -16.51 9.46 1.76
N ARG A 165 -16.33 8.21 1.33
CA ARG A 165 -17.12 7.55 0.28
C ARG A 165 -17.85 6.33 0.83
N THR A 166 -19.02 6.04 0.24
CA THR A 166 -19.80 4.83 0.57
C THR A 166 -19.13 3.55 0.07
N LYS A 167 -18.42 3.63 -1.05
CA LYS A 167 -17.65 2.51 -1.64
C LYS A 167 -16.21 2.95 -1.86
N LYS A 168 -15.29 2.01 -1.59
CA LYS A 168 -13.86 2.18 -1.87
C LYS A 168 -13.65 2.39 -3.37
N TYR A 169 -12.85 3.37 -3.70
CA TYR A 169 -12.45 3.70 -5.06
C TYR A 169 -10.94 3.91 -5.09
N TRP A 170 -10.45 4.91 -4.35
CA TRP A 170 -9.05 5.32 -4.35
C TRP A 170 -8.11 4.20 -3.90
N SER A 171 -8.45 3.48 -2.83
CA SER A 171 -7.59 2.43 -2.29
C SER A 171 -7.72 1.07 -3.00
N THR A 172 -8.50 1.00 -4.09
CA THR A 172 -8.61 -0.23 -4.89
C THR A 172 -7.34 -0.44 -5.73
N ASN A 173 -6.98 -1.71 -5.95
CA ASN A 173 -5.71 -2.03 -6.64
C ASN A 173 -5.65 -1.47 -8.07
N HIS A 174 -6.73 -1.60 -8.85
CA HIS A 174 -6.79 -1.12 -10.24
C HIS A 174 -6.72 0.41 -10.31
N GLU A 175 -7.36 1.12 -9.38
CA GLU A 175 -7.29 2.57 -9.30
C GLU A 175 -5.90 3.08 -8.88
N MET A 176 -5.25 2.39 -7.94
CA MET A 176 -3.88 2.71 -7.57
C MET A 176 -2.90 2.42 -8.71
N PHE A 177 -3.11 1.32 -9.43
CA PHE A 177 -2.31 0.96 -10.61
C PHE A 177 -2.47 2.02 -11.71
N ALA A 178 -3.69 2.40 -12.07
CA ALA A 178 -3.96 3.38 -13.12
C ALA A 178 -3.33 4.75 -12.84
N ARG A 179 -3.46 5.26 -11.60
CA ARG A 179 -2.80 6.51 -11.19
C ARG A 179 -1.27 6.41 -11.18
N ALA A 180 -0.73 5.28 -10.70
CA ALA A 180 0.72 5.07 -10.73
C ALA A 180 1.25 4.95 -12.17
N PHE A 181 0.50 4.32 -13.06
CA PHE A 181 0.80 4.21 -14.49
C PHE A 181 0.81 5.59 -15.18
N GLU A 182 -0.17 6.44 -14.89
CA GLU A 182 -0.19 7.81 -15.39
C GLU A 182 1.04 8.63 -14.94
N ALA A 183 1.43 8.52 -13.66
CA ALA A 183 2.65 9.15 -13.15
C ALA A 183 3.93 8.58 -13.79
N TYR A 184 3.96 7.28 -14.08
CA TYR A 184 5.05 6.65 -14.81
C TYR A 184 5.18 7.22 -16.23
N VAL A 185 4.07 7.35 -16.97
CA VAL A 185 4.09 7.92 -18.34
C VAL A 185 4.58 9.36 -18.32
N GLU A 186 4.13 10.20 -17.39
CA GLU A 186 4.64 11.56 -17.28
C GLU A 186 6.14 11.58 -16.97
N SER A 187 6.60 10.71 -16.07
CA SER A 187 8.03 10.62 -15.75
C SER A 187 8.85 10.22 -16.98
N ALA A 188 8.40 9.21 -17.72
CA ALA A 188 9.07 8.73 -18.93
C ALA A 188 9.11 9.79 -20.04
N LEU A 189 8.07 10.63 -20.16
CA LEU A 189 8.07 11.76 -21.09
C LEU A 189 9.07 12.83 -20.64
N LEU A 190 9.08 13.19 -19.36
CA LEU A 190 9.99 14.19 -18.81
C LEU A 190 11.46 13.77 -18.92
N ASP A 191 11.76 12.48 -18.73
CA ASP A 191 13.10 11.92 -18.92
C ASP A 191 13.61 12.05 -20.38
N GLN A 192 12.68 12.22 -21.34
CA GLN A 192 12.97 12.47 -22.75
C GLN A 192 12.85 13.96 -23.12
N GLU A 193 12.80 14.86 -22.12
CA GLU A 193 12.56 16.30 -22.30
C GLU A 193 11.25 16.62 -23.05
N HIS A 194 10.30 15.69 -23.01
CA HIS A 194 8.98 15.85 -23.61
C HIS A 194 7.93 16.20 -22.56
N ARG A 195 6.91 16.96 -22.98
CA ARG A 195 5.72 17.24 -22.17
C ARG A 195 4.48 17.08 -23.04
N ASN A 196 3.48 16.37 -22.53
CA ASN A 196 2.23 16.16 -23.25
C ASN A 196 1.04 16.26 -22.28
N ASP A 197 0.50 17.48 -22.15
CA ASP A 197 -0.62 17.79 -21.25
C ASP A 197 -1.94 17.08 -21.66
N TYR A 198 -2.01 16.51 -22.87
CA TYR A 198 -3.16 15.72 -23.34
C TYR A 198 -3.11 14.27 -22.83
N LEU A 199 -1.92 13.66 -22.84
CA LEU A 199 -1.71 12.31 -22.32
C LEU A 199 -1.78 12.30 -20.80
N VAL A 200 -1.04 13.20 -20.16
CA VAL A 200 -0.94 13.32 -18.71
C VAL A 200 -1.01 14.78 -18.28
N CYS A 201 -1.73 15.08 -17.21
CA CYS A 201 -1.80 16.42 -16.64
C CYS A 201 -1.68 16.35 -15.11
N ASP A 202 -0.59 16.93 -14.59
CA ASP A 202 -0.34 17.20 -13.17
C ASP A 202 -0.44 15.98 -12.22
N THR A 203 0.53 15.07 -12.31
CA THR A 203 0.62 13.91 -11.39
C THR A 203 1.43 14.20 -10.11
N TYR A 204 1.53 15.46 -9.71
CA TYR A 204 2.27 15.89 -8.51
C TYR A 204 1.36 16.19 -7.31
N SER A 205 0.05 15.97 -7.45
CA SER A 205 -0.88 16.07 -6.33
C SER A 205 -0.81 14.86 -5.40
N PHE A 206 -1.34 15.00 -4.18
CA PHE A 206 -1.30 13.95 -3.14
C PHE A 206 -2.05 12.66 -3.50
N VAL A 207 -2.82 12.65 -4.60
CA VAL A 207 -3.49 11.45 -5.11
C VAL A 207 -2.57 10.59 -6.00
N TYR A 208 -1.35 11.01 -6.27
CA TYR A 208 -0.36 10.27 -7.05
C TYR A 208 0.81 9.83 -6.15
N PRO A 209 1.61 8.84 -6.57
CA PRO A 209 2.87 8.55 -5.90
C PRO A 209 3.85 9.71 -6.09
N LEU A 210 4.59 10.07 -5.04
CA LEU A 210 5.52 11.21 -5.02
C LEU A 210 6.91 10.79 -4.53
N GLY A 211 7.93 11.58 -4.87
CA GLY A 211 9.32 11.40 -4.40
C GLY A 211 9.89 10.02 -4.67
N GLU A 212 10.65 9.46 -3.71
CA GLU A 212 11.26 8.12 -3.81
C GLU A 212 10.23 7.01 -4.09
N GLN A 213 8.99 7.18 -3.61
CA GLN A 213 7.93 6.21 -3.88
C GLN A 213 7.55 6.20 -5.37
N ARG A 214 7.50 7.37 -6.03
CA ARG A 214 7.27 7.48 -7.47
C ARG A 214 8.37 6.79 -8.26
N GLU A 215 9.63 7.07 -7.93
CA GLU A 215 10.78 6.43 -8.60
C GLU A 215 10.76 4.90 -8.44
N TYR A 216 10.47 4.41 -7.23
CA TYR A 216 10.36 2.97 -6.98
C TYR A 216 9.20 2.34 -7.76
N LEU A 217 8.05 2.99 -7.83
CA LEU A 217 6.91 2.53 -8.65
C LEU A 217 7.23 2.55 -10.14
N ASN A 218 7.88 3.61 -10.64
CA ASN A 218 8.28 3.72 -12.04
C ASN A 218 9.17 2.55 -12.46
N ARG A 219 10.14 2.16 -11.63
CA ARG A 219 10.98 0.98 -11.90
C ARG A 219 10.17 -0.32 -12.00
N ASN A 220 9.20 -0.51 -11.12
CA ASN A 220 8.34 -1.70 -11.14
C ASN A 220 7.40 -1.70 -12.34
N ILE A 221 6.83 -0.55 -12.70
CA ILE A 221 5.97 -0.40 -13.88
C ILE A 221 6.77 -0.61 -15.17
N ASN A 222 7.98 -0.04 -15.26
CA ASN A 222 8.88 -0.31 -16.40
C ASN A 222 9.16 -1.82 -16.54
N SER A 223 9.49 -2.50 -15.44
CA SER A 223 9.72 -3.95 -15.45
C SER A 223 8.48 -4.77 -15.85
N LEU A 224 7.27 -4.28 -15.54
CA LEU A 224 6.03 -4.86 -16.06
C LEU A 224 5.88 -4.60 -17.57
N MET A 225 6.18 -3.40 -18.04
CA MET A 225 6.05 -3.03 -19.45
C MET A 225 7.00 -3.84 -20.34
N GLU A 226 8.23 -4.10 -19.88
CA GLU A 226 9.24 -4.91 -20.57
C GLU A 226 8.74 -6.32 -20.92
N VAL A 227 7.86 -6.91 -20.10
CA VAL A 227 7.29 -8.24 -20.35
C VAL A 227 5.89 -8.19 -20.94
N ALA A 228 5.09 -7.18 -20.57
CA ALA A 228 3.70 -7.05 -21.03
C ALA A 228 3.62 -6.61 -22.49
N ILE A 229 4.45 -5.65 -22.92
CA ILE A 229 4.37 -5.11 -24.29
C ILE A 229 4.68 -6.20 -25.33
N PRO A 230 5.79 -6.96 -25.25
CA PRO A 230 6.05 -8.03 -26.22
C PRO A 230 4.95 -9.09 -26.24
N TYR A 231 4.42 -9.45 -25.06
CA TYR A 231 3.32 -10.39 -24.96
C TYR A 231 2.04 -9.90 -25.64
N ILE A 232 1.69 -8.63 -25.45
CA ILE A 232 0.51 -8.01 -26.09
C ILE A 232 0.69 -7.99 -27.61
N ILE A 233 1.86 -7.59 -28.10
CA ILE A 233 2.18 -7.57 -29.54
C ILE A 233 2.02 -8.97 -30.14
N ASN A 234 2.61 -9.99 -29.52
CA ASN A 234 2.53 -11.37 -29.99
C ASN A 234 1.09 -11.91 -29.97
N SER A 235 0.33 -11.56 -28.93
CA SER A 235 -1.08 -11.95 -28.78
C SER A 235 -1.97 -11.34 -29.86
N ILE A 236 -1.72 -10.09 -30.26
CA ILE A 236 -2.47 -9.40 -31.32
C ILE A 236 -2.07 -9.91 -32.71
N GLN A 237 -0.77 -10.18 -32.92
CA GLN A 237 -0.25 -10.63 -34.21
C GLN A 237 -0.55 -12.11 -34.51
N GLY A 238 -1.09 -12.87 -33.55
CA GLY A 238 -1.45 -14.28 -33.74
C GLY A 238 -0.23 -15.20 -33.93
N VAL A 239 0.97 -14.73 -33.58
CA VAL A 239 2.20 -15.53 -33.68
C VAL A 239 2.23 -16.46 -32.48
N GLY A 240 1.98 -17.75 -32.74
CA GLY A 240 1.87 -18.78 -31.70
C GLY A 240 3.09 -18.80 -30.77
N ASN A 241 2.81 -18.98 -29.48
CA ASN A 241 3.75 -19.17 -28.38
C ASN A 241 4.94 -20.05 -28.75
N ASN A 242 6.03 -19.43 -29.21
CA ASN A 242 7.36 -19.99 -29.19
C ASN A 242 8.27 -18.82 -28.84
N GLU A 243 8.94 -18.90 -27.69
CA GLU A 243 9.94 -17.95 -27.19
C GLU A 243 9.40 -16.76 -26.35
N LEU A 244 8.89 -17.07 -25.15
CA LEU A 244 9.00 -16.23 -23.95
C LEU A 244 9.43 -17.11 -22.77
#